data_AF-K8P7I5-F1
#
_entry.id   AF-K8P7I5-F1
#
_cell.length_a   1.000
_cell.length_b   1.000
_cell.length_c   1.000
_cell.angle_alpha   90.00
_cell.angle_beta   90.00
_cell.angle_gamma   90.00
#
_symmetry.space_group_name_H-M   'P 1'
#
loop_
_entity.id
_entity.type
_entity.pdbx_description
1 polymer ?
#
loop_
_entity_poly.entity_id
_entity_poly.type
_entity_poly.pdbx_seq_one_letter_code
_entity_poly.pdbx_strand_id
1 'polypeptide(L)'
;MQSMAEAMGCRFVYAIVPQDASIENAIKAQAHRKAVALVNKASTHMALERQSLSVAKNKEEIERIASELMHTMPADFWAAD
;
A
#
# COMPACT_ATOMS: atom_id res chain seq x y z
N MET A 1 2.22 29.38 8.09
CA MET A 1 3.30 28.91 8.98
C MET A 1 4.68 29.22 8.43
N GLN A 2 4.97 28.87 7.16
CA GLN A 2 6.23 29.20 6.48
C GLN A 2 6.65 30.68 6.65
N SER A 3 5.83 31.63 6.17
CA SER A 3 6.15 33.06 6.20
C SER A 3 6.30 33.64 7.61
N MET A 4 5.62 33.06 8.61
CA MET A 4 5.76 33.47 10.00
C MET A 4 7.10 33.02 10.59
N ALA A 5 7.52 31.79 10.29
CA ALA A 5 8.83 31.29 10.72
C ALA A 5 9.96 32.13 10.10
N GLU A 6 9.87 32.44 8.80
CA GLU A 6 10.86 33.29 8.11
C GLU A 6 10.96 34.69 8.72
N ALA A 7 9.82 35.32 9.07
CA ALA A 7 9.80 36.62 9.75
C ALA A 7 10.46 36.59 11.15
N MET A 8 10.52 35.42 11.80
CA MET A 8 11.19 35.19 13.08
C MET A 8 12.65 34.74 12.92
N GLY A 9 13.20 34.71 11.69
CA GLY A 9 14.54 34.15 11.42
C GLY A 9 14.63 32.63 11.66
N CYS A 10 13.49 31.93 11.60
CA CYS A 10 13.34 30.49 11.87
C CYS A 10 13.01 29.70 10.60
N ARG A 11 13.30 28.39 10.60
CA ARG A 11 12.91 27.46 9.52
C ARG A 11 11.66 26.67 9.92
N PHE A 12 10.63 26.68 9.07
CA PHE A 12 9.47 25.82 9.25
C PHE A 12 9.76 24.41 8.67
N VAL A 13 9.53 23.37 9.46
CA VAL A 13 9.69 21.96 9.04
C VAL A 13 8.43 21.19 9.43
N TYR A 14 7.91 20.39 8.51
CA TYR A 14 6.82 19.45 8.75
C TYR A 14 7.26 18.04 8.33
N ALA A 15 6.80 17.03 9.05
CA ALA A 15 7.08 15.63 8.75
C ALA A 15 5.84 14.77 9.03
N ILE A 16 5.64 13.75 8.21
CA ILE A 16 4.69 12.68 8.47
C ILE A 16 5.47 11.55 9.12
N VAL A 17 5.13 11.22 10.37
CA VAL A 17 5.82 10.19 11.15
C VAL A 17 4.89 8.98 11.28
N PRO A 18 5.34 7.76 10.94
CA PRO A 18 4.57 6.54 11.15
C PRO A 18 4.16 6.38 12.62
N GLN A 19 2.92 5.96 12.88
CA GLN A 19 2.45 5.67 14.24
C GLN A 19 3.12 4.41 14.81
N ASP A 20 3.30 3.39 13.97
CA ASP A 20 3.99 2.14 14.30
C ASP A 20 5.40 2.09 13.72
N ALA A 21 6.22 1.16 14.21
CA ALA A 21 7.64 1.10 13.88
C ALA A 21 7.90 0.84 12.37
N SER A 22 8.72 1.72 11.79
CA SER A 22 9.36 1.65 10.47
C SER A 22 8.49 1.97 9.24
N ILE A 23 9.05 2.78 8.34
CA ILE A 23 8.44 3.14 7.05
C ILE A 23 8.28 1.91 6.15
N GLU A 24 9.17 0.93 6.29
CA GLU A 24 9.12 -0.34 5.58
C GLU A 24 7.84 -1.11 5.90
N ASN A 25 7.35 -1.04 7.14
CA ASN A 25 6.08 -1.68 7.52
C ASN A 25 4.87 -0.97 6.90
N ALA A 26 4.89 0.37 6.83
CA ALA A 26 3.86 1.13 6.14
C ALA A 26 3.80 0.75 4.64
N ILE A 27 4.96 0.62 3.99
CA ILE A 27 5.06 0.20 2.58
C ILE A 27 4.51 -1.22 2.42
N LYS A 28 4.92 -2.18 3.27
CA LYS A 28 4.42 -3.56 3.22
C LYS A 28 2.89 -3.62 3.37
N ALA A 29 2.35 -2.90 4.35
CA ALA A 29 0.91 -2.87 4.61
C ALA A 29 0.13 -2.32 3.41
N GLN A 30 0.62 -1.24 2.78
CA GLN A 30 -0.03 -0.66 1.61
C GLN A 30 0.06 -1.56 0.38
N ALA A 31 1.23 -2.18 0.13
CA ALA A 31 1.41 -3.11 -0.96
C ALA A 31 0.46 -4.31 -0.85
N HIS A 32 0.36 -4.90 0.35
CA HIS A 32 -0.56 -6.00 0.61
C HIS A 32 -2.03 -5.56 0.45
N ARG A 33 -2.40 -4.37 0.95
CA ARG A 33 -3.76 -3.81 0.80
C ARG A 33 -4.16 -3.69 -0.68
N LYS A 34 -3.29 -3.12 -1.52
CA LYS A 34 -3.53 -2.98 -2.96
C LYS A 34 -3.56 -4.32 -3.69
N ALA A 35 -2.65 -5.24 -3.36
CA ALA A 35 -2.63 -6.57 -3.94
C ALA A 35 -3.95 -7.34 -3.66
N VAL A 36 -4.44 -7.29 -2.43
CA VAL A 36 -5.76 -7.87 -2.05
C VAL A 36 -6.88 -7.26 -2.88
N ALA A 37 -6.92 -5.93 -3.04
CA ALA A 37 -7.95 -5.26 -3.85
C ALA A 37 -7.91 -5.70 -5.32
N LEU A 38 -6.71 -5.79 -5.92
CA LEU A 38 -6.51 -6.24 -7.30
C LEU A 38 -6.96 -7.68 -7.51
N VAL A 39 -6.51 -8.61 -6.64
CA VAL A 39 -6.86 -10.03 -6.73
C VAL A 39 -8.36 -10.23 -6.50
N ASN A 40 -8.96 -9.52 -5.54
CA ASN A 40 -10.41 -9.60 -5.31
C ASN A 40 -11.19 -9.11 -6.52
N LYS A 41 -10.81 -7.97 -7.10
CA LYS A 41 -11.45 -7.42 -8.30
C LYS A 41 -11.39 -8.42 -9.46
N ALA A 42 -10.24 -9.07 -9.68
CA ALA A 42 -10.09 -10.11 -10.69
C ALA A 42 -10.85 -11.42 -10.36
N SER A 43 -10.94 -11.78 -9.07
CA SER A 43 -11.53 -13.04 -8.62
C SER A 43 -13.05 -13.03 -8.51
N THR A 44 -13.70 -11.86 -8.60
CA THR A 44 -15.17 -11.73 -8.44
C THR A 44 -15.98 -12.61 -9.40
N HIS A 45 -15.41 -13.05 -10.53
CA HIS A 45 -16.07 -13.95 -11.49
C HIS A 45 -15.85 -15.46 -11.26
N MET A 46 -15.01 -15.87 -10.30
CA MET A 46 -14.57 -17.28 -10.14
C MET A 46 -15.17 -18.01 -8.92
N ALA A 47 -16.12 -17.39 -8.21
CA ALA A 47 -16.58 -17.83 -6.89
C ALA A 47 -17.38 -19.16 -6.85
N LEU A 48 -17.78 -19.72 -7.99
CA LEU A 48 -18.75 -20.83 -8.03
C LEU A 48 -18.16 -22.21 -8.35
N GLU A 49 -16.89 -22.33 -8.77
CA GLU A 49 -16.43 -23.59 -9.38
C GLU A 49 -15.52 -24.48 -8.52
N ARG A 50 -14.72 -23.96 -7.56
CA ARG A 50 -13.73 -24.76 -6.78
C ARG A 50 -13.09 -23.98 -5.60
N GLN A 51 -13.92 -23.54 -4.65
CA GLN A 51 -13.60 -22.53 -3.62
C GLN A 51 -12.37 -22.78 -2.71
N SER A 52 -11.88 -24.00 -2.55
CA SER A 52 -10.73 -24.27 -1.66
C SER A 52 -9.36 -24.11 -2.34
N LEU A 53 -9.23 -24.54 -3.60
CA LEU A 53 -7.99 -24.39 -4.36
C LEU A 53 -7.77 -22.93 -4.80
N SER A 54 -8.85 -22.19 -5.03
CA SER A 54 -8.79 -20.76 -5.40
C SER A 54 -8.27 -19.88 -4.26
N VAL A 55 -8.58 -20.20 -3.01
CA VAL A 55 -8.13 -19.38 -1.86
C VAL A 55 -6.61 -19.46 -1.66
N ALA A 56 -6.02 -20.65 -1.77
CA ALA A 56 -4.57 -20.81 -1.66
C ALA A 56 -3.83 -20.08 -2.79
N LYS A 57 -4.31 -20.24 -4.03
CA LYS A 57 -3.77 -19.54 -5.20
C LYS A 57 -3.92 -18.02 -5.10
N ASN A 58 -5.04 -17.54 -4.57
CA ASN A 58 -5.25 -16.11 -4.36
C ASN A 58 -4.26 -15.54 -3.33
N LYS A 59 -3.94 -16.28 -2.27
CA LYS A 59 -2.92 -15.86 -1.30
C LYS A 59 -1.53 -15.77 -1.93
N GLU A 60 -1.13 -16.79 -2.69
CA GLU A 60 0.15 -16.76 -3.42
C GLU A 60 0.23 -15.59 -4.38
N GLU A 61 -0.86 -15.31 -5.09
CA GLU A 61 -0.93 -14.19 -6.03
C GLU A 61 -0.93 -12.83 -5.33
N ILE A 62 -1.58 -12.71 -4.17
CA ILE A 62 -1.52 -11.51 -3.32
C ILE A 62 -0.07 -11.23 -2.92
N GLU A 63 0.66 -12.22 -2.42
CA GLU A 63 2.07 -12.06 -2.02
C GLU A 63 2.96 -11.69 -3.21
N ARG A 64 2.74 -12.32 -4.37
CA ARG A 64 3.47 -12.02 -5.61
C ARG A 64 3.28 -10.56 -6.03
N ILE A 65 2.03 -10.11 -6.10
CA ILE A 65 1.68 -8.73 -6.49
C ILE A 65 2.18 -7.74 -5.43
N ALA A 66 2.05 -8.05 -4.14
CA ALA A 66 2.55 -7.19 -3.07
C ALA A 66 4.07 -6.99 -3.17
N SER A 67 4.83 -8.06 -3.41
CA SER A 67 6.28 -7.97 -3.65
C SER A 67 6.61 -7.12 -4.87
N GLU A 68 5.89 -7.31 -5.98
CA GLU A 68 6.06 -6.50 -7.21
C GLU A 68 5.78 -5.01 -6.95
N LEU A 69 4.71 -4.68 -6.22
CA LEU A 69 4.36 -3.31 -5.86
C LEU A 69 5.41 -2.66 -4.94
N MET A 70 6.02 -3.44 -4.04
CA MET A 70 7.12 -2.95 -3.19
C MET A 70 8.39 -2.66 -4.00
N HIS A 71 8.68 -3.46 -5.01
CA HIS A 71 9.86 -3.29 -5.87
C HIS A 71 9.70 -2.16 -6.88
N THR A 72 8.53 -2.02 -7.48
CA THR A 72 8.26 -1.04 -8.54
C THR A 72 7.81 0.30 -7.99
N MET A 73 7.08 0.30 -6.87
CA MET A 73 6.52 1.48 -6.20
C MET A 73 5.90 2.49 -7.19
N PRO A 74 4.81 2.13 -7.88
CA PRO A 74 4.21 2.96 -8.91
C PRO A 74 3.70 4.30 -8.35
N ALA A 75 3.50 5.30 -9.23
CA ALA A 75 3.15 6.66 -8.81
C ALA A 75 1.81 6.75 -8.04
N ASP A 76 0.90 5.82 -8.30
CA ASP A 76 -0.39 5.72 -7.62
C ASP A 76 -0.33 4.89 -6.33
N PHE A 77 0.85 4.42 -5.89
CA PHE A 77 1.00 3.48 -4.78
C PHE A 77 0.27 3.91 -3.51
N TRP A 78 0.27 5.21 -3.19
CA TRP A 78 -0.43 5.80 -2.03
C TRP A 78 -1.79 6.42 -2.34
N ALA A 79 -2.23 6.38 -3.61
CA ALA A 79 -3.56 6.85 -3.98
C ALA A 79 -4.64 5.98 -3.34
N ALA A 80 -5.77 6.60 -3.03
CA ALA A 80 -6.98 5.86 -2.68
C ALA A 80 -7.48 5.10 -3.91
N ASP A 81 -7.99 3.88 -3.68
CA ASP A 81 -8.60 3.03 -4.73
C ASP A 81 -10.01 3.50 -5.10
#